data_AF-A0A6G0VN12-F1
#
_entry.id   AF-A0A6G0VN12-F1
#
_cell.length_a   1.000
_cell.length_b   1.000
_cell.length_c   1.000
_cell.angle_alpha   90.00
_cell.angle_beta   90.00
_cell.angle_gamma   90.00
#
_symmetry.space_group_name_H-M   'P 1'
#
loop_
_entity.id
_entity.type
_entity.pdbx_description
1 polymer ?
#
loop_
_entity_poly.entity_id
_entity_poly.type
_entity_poly.pdbx_seq_one_letter_code
_entity_poly.pdbx_strand_id
1 'polypeptide(L)' 'MISDLTKRKIAYDKIYNQFYFLFNLGNLKSDDIEKKADHFQNIYCDDIEKDFVQEVLQLSFIVNSIFPKSDESNKDKLNT' A
#
# COMPACT_ATOMS: atom_id res chain seq x y z
N MET A 1 -8.67 7.20 30.47
CA MET A 1 -7.89 5.97 30.21
C MET A 1 -8.46 5.15 29.05
N ILE A 2 -9.65 4.52 29.14
CA ILE A 2 -10.25 3.79 28.01
C ILE A 2 -10.54 4.73 26.83
N SER A 3 -11.13 5.90 27.10
CA SER A 3 -11.37 6.95 26.10
C SER A 3 -10.11 7.38 25.34
N ASP A 4 -8.98 7.49 26.03
CA ASP A 4 -7.70 7.90 25.44
C ASP A 4 -7.06 6.77 24.62
N LEU A 5 -7.30 5.51 25.00
CA LEU A 5 -6.93 4.35 24.18
C LEU A 5 -7.77 4.29 22.90
N THR A 6 -9.08 4.55 22.98
CA THR A 6 -9.95 4.61 21.81
C THR A 6 -9.52 5.72 20.85
N LYS A 7 -9.23 6.92 21.35
CA LYS A 7 -8.72 8.03 20.53
C LYS A 7 -7.42 7.67 19.82
N ARG A 8 -6.48 7.03 20.53
CA ARG A 8 -5.21 6.57 19.95
C ARG A 8 -5.42 5.53 18.86
N LYS A 9 -6.30 4.55 19.09
CA LYS A 9 -6.64 3.54 18.07
C LYS A 9 -7.15 4.22 16.79
N ILE A 10 -8.11 5.15 16.91
CA ILE A 10 -8.65 5.88 15.77
C ILE A 10 -7.55 6.65 15.03
N ALA A 11 -6.62 7.28 15.76
CA ALA A 11 -5.49 7.98 15.14
C ALA A 11 -4.57 7.02 14.37
N TYR A 12 -4.25 5.85 14.95
CA TYR A 12 -3.44 4.84 14.28
C TYR A 12 -4.14 4.23 13.06
N ASP A 13 -5.44 3.96 13.15
CA ASP A 13 -6.24 3.47 12.02
C ASP A 13 -6.22 4.49 10.87
N LYS A 14 -6.29 5.79 11.17
CA LYS A 14 -6.18 6.85 10.15
C LYS A 14 -4.81 6.85 9.47
N ILE A 15 -3.72 6.81 10.24
CA ILE A 15 -2.36 6.76 9.69
C ILE A 15 -2.18 5.50 8.83
N TYR A 16 -2.61 4.35 9.35
CA TYR A 16 -2.54 3.08 8.62
C TYR A 16 -3.28 3.17 7.28
N ASN A 17 -4.54 3.60 7.29
CA ASN A 17 -5.35 3.66 6.08
C ASN A 17 -4.79 4.65 5.03
N GLN A 18 -4.11 5.70 5.48
CA GLN A 18 -3.52 6.72 4.62
C GLN A 18 -2.19 6.27 4.00
N PHE A 19 -1.29 5.66 4.78
CA PHE A 19 0.10 5.44 4.37
C PHE A 19 0.46 3.98 4.08
N TYR A 20 -0.31 3.01 4.59
CA TYR A 20 0.07 1.58 4.52
C TYR A 20 0.23 1.06 3.09
N PHE A 21 -0.47 1.64 2.12
CA PHE A 21 -0.40 1.20 0.73
C PHE A 21 1.01 1.30 0.13
N LEU A 22 1.81 2.29 0.56
CA LEU A 22 3.21 2.46 0.15
C LEU A 22 4.10 1.29 0.60
N PHE A 23 3.79 0.69 1.74
CA PHE A 23 4.49 -0.48 2.26
C PHE A 23 4.00 -1.79 1.65
N ASN A 24 2.89 -1.77 0.91
CA ASN A 24 2.22 -2.95 0.39
C ASN A 24 2.06 -2.92 -1.14
N LEU A 25 2.87 -2.10 -1.85
CA LEU A 25 2.75 -1.89 -3.30
C LEU A 25 2.80 -3.19 -4.11
N GLY A 26 3.68 -4.12 -3.75
CA GLY A 26 3.76 -5.41 -4.44
C GLY A 26 2.48 -6.24 -4.37
N ASN A 27 1.65 -6.03 -3.35
CA ASN A 27 0.41 -6.79 -3.14
C ASN A 27 -0.84 -6.11 -3.67
N LEU A 28 -0.73 -4.90 -4.23
CA LEU A 28 -1.86 -4.13 -4.75
C LEU A 28 -1.92 -4.23 -6.28
N LYS A 29 -3.13 -4.08 -6.83
CA LYS A 29 -3.34 -3.92 -8.27
C LYS A 29 -3.02 -2.50 -8.69
N SER A 30 -2.58 -2.31 -9.93
CA SER A 30 -2.28 -0.99 -10.50
C SER A 30 -3.41 0.01 -10.28
N ASP A 31 -4.66 -0.35 -10.60
CA ASP A 31 -5.82 0.52 -10.40
C ASP A 31 -6.03 0.97 -8.94
N ASP A 32 -5.72 0.09 -7.98
CA ASP A 32 -5.83 0.41 -6.55
C ASP A 32 -4.68 1.32 -6.09
N ILE A 33 -3.48 1.11 -6.66
CA ILE A 33 -2.31 1.95 -6.41
C ILE A 33 -2.56 3.36 -6.95
N GLU A 34 -3.03 3.48 -8.19
CA GLU A 34 -3.34 4.77 -8.82
C GLU A 34 -4.36 5.55 -8.00
N LYS A 35 -5.49 4.92 -7.62
CA LYS A 35 -6.52 5.58 -6.80
C LYS A 35 -5.99 6.06 -5.46
N LYS A 36 -5.16 5.24 -4.79
CA LYS A 36 -4.60 5.59 -3.48
C LYS A 36 -3.54 6.67 -3.59
N ALA A 37 -2.67 6.58 -4.60
CA ALA A 37 -1.62 7.56 -4.84
C ALA A 37 -2.20 8.92 -5.26
N ASP A 38 -3.22 8.93 -6.13
CA ASP A 38 -3.94 10.14 -6.52
C ASP A 38 -4.62 10.79 -5.31
N HIS A 39 -5.35 10.01 -4.52
CA HIS A 39 -5.95 10.51 -3.29
C HIS A 39 -4.92 11.08 -2.30
N PHE A 40 -3.77 10.42 -2.18
CA PHE A 40 -2.68 10.84 -1.30
C PHE A 40 -2.04 12.14 -1.78
N GLN A 41 -1.74 12.26 -3.07
CA GLN A 41 -1.22 13.49 -3.67
C GLN A 41 -2.22 14.65 -3.53
N ASN A 42 -3.51 14.38 -3.68
CA ASN A 42 -4.54 15.41 -3.48
C ASN A 42 -4.62 15.94 -2.04
N ILE A 43 -4.30 15.11 -1.03
CA ILE A 43 -4.30 15.53 0.38
C ILE A 43 -3.03 16.34 0.73
N TYR A 44 -1.89 15.96 0.15
CA TYR A 44 -0.58 16.54 0.45
C TYR A 44 0.00 17.24 -0.79
N CYS A 45 -0.84 17.94 -1.56
CA CYS A 45 -0.45 18.47 -2.87
C CYS A 45 0.62 19.56 -2.82
N ASP A 46 0.77 20.21 -1.66
CA ASP A 46 1.83 21.19 -1.40
C ASP A 46 3.18 20.53 -1.08
N ASP A 47 3.17 19.28 -0.60
CA ASP A 47 4.35 18.53 -0.17
C ASP A 47 4.77 17.44 -1.17
N ILE A 48 3.88 17.07 -2.10
CA ILE A 48 4.05 15.93 -3.01
C ILE A 48 3.93 16.37 -4.46
N GLU A 49 4.94 15.99 -5.24
CA GLU A 49 5.03 16.29 -6.66
C GLU A 49 3.90 15.65 -7.48
N LYS A 50 3.58 16.26 -8.63
CA LYS A 50 2.41 15.88 -9.45
C LYS A 50 2.58 14.53 -10.15
N ASP A 51 3.81 14.11 -10.36
CA ASP A 51 4.19 12.84 -10.96
C ASP A 51 4.22 11.67 -9.97
N PHE A 52 4.01 11.93 -8.67
CA PHE A 52 3.98 10.91 -7.62
C PHE A 52 3.14 9.67 -7.97
N VAL A 53 1.98 9.85 -8.60
CA VAL A 53 1.12 8.73 -9.03
C VAL A 53 1.85 7.80 -9.99
N GLN A 54 2.58 8.37 -10.95
CA GLN A 54 3.37 7.59 -11.91
C GLN A 54 4.58 6.94 -11.25
N GLU A 55 5.27 7.65 -10.36
CA GLU A 55 6.43 7.13 -9.64
C GLU A 55 6.07 5.91 -8.78
N VAL A 56 4.97 6.00 -8.02
CA VAL A 56 4.51 4.91 -7.15
C VAL A 56 4.09 3.70 -7.99
N LEU A 57 3.44 3.93 -9.13
CA LEU A 57 3.07 2.85 -10.05
C LEU A 57 4.33 2.17 -10.62
N GLN A 58 5.32 2.93 -11.07
CA GLN A 58 6.61 2.41 -11.54
C GLN A 58 7.35 1.63 -10.45
N LEU A 59 7.40 2.16 -9.23
CA LEU A 59 7.98 1.50 -8.08
C LEU A 59 7.29 0.16 -7.80
N SER A 60 5.96 0.08 -7.95
CA SER A 60 5.24 -1.18 -7.76
C SER A 60 5.66 -2.27 -8.75
N PHE A 61 5.94 -1.90 -10.00
CA PHE A 61 6.47 -2.83 -11.00
C PHE A 61 7.88 -3.29 -10.63
N ILE A 62 8.73 -2.39 -10.14
CA ILE A 62 10.09 -2.72 -9.68
C ILE A 62 10.02 -3.69 -8.50
N VAL A 63 9.20 -3.40 -7.49
CA VAL A 63 9.02 -4.27 -6.31
C VAL A 63 8.57 -5.66 -6.74
N ASN A 64 7.58 -5.77 -7.62
CA ASN A 64 7.10 -7.05 -8.14
C ASN A 64 8.13 -7.80 -9.01
N SER A 65 9.05 -7.08 -9.65
CA SER A 65 10.10 -7.67 -10.48
C SER A 65 11.28 -8.19 -9.65
N ILE A 66 11.66 -7.48 -8.58
CA ILE A 66 12.79 -7.83 -7.70
C ILE A 66 12.37 -8.87 -6.66
N PHE A 67 11.15 -8.75 -6.13
CA PHE A 67 10.56 -9.65 -5.15
C PHE A 67 9.34 -10.34 -5.77
N PRO A 68 9.54 -11.25 -6.74
CA PRO A 68 8.43 -12.02 -7.27
C PRO A 68 7.76 -12.73 -6.11
N LYS A 69 6.43 -12.64 -6.06
CA LYS A 69 5.64 -13.35 -5.05
C LYS A 69 6.00 -14.83 -5.15
N SER A 70 6.35 -15.45 -4.02
CA SER A 70 6.50 -16.90 -3.99
C SER A 70 5.18 -17.52 -4.41
N ASP A 71 5.19 -18.29 -5.50
CA ASP A 71 4.04 -19.07 -5.94
C ASP A 71 3.67 -20.07 -4.84
N GLU A 72 2.74 -19.70 -3.96
CA GLU A 72 2.14 -20.63 -2.99
C GLU A 72 1.21 -21.67 -3.66
N SER A 73 1.20 -21.75 -4.99
CA SER A 73 0.37 -22.67 -5.78
C SER A 73 0.82 -24.14 -5.75
N ASN A 74 1.89 -24.49 -5.02
CA ASN A 74 2.42 -25.86 -4.95
C ASN A 74 2.31 -26.55 -3.59
N LYS A 75 1.61 -25.99 -2.59
CA LYS A 75 1.44 -26.66 -1.28
C LYS A 75 0.40 -27.79 -1.26
N ASP A 76 -0.41 -27.98 -2.31
CA ASP A 76 -1.46 -29.00 -2.37
C ASP A 76 -1.08 -30.30 -3.12
N LYS A 77 0.17 -30.47 -3.58
CA LYS A 77 0.59 -31.66 -4.35
C LYS A 77 1.57 -32.60 -3.65
N LEU A 78 1.77 -32.45 -2.33
CA LEU A 78 2.63 -33.35 -1.55
C LEU A 78 1.83 -34.12 -0.49
N ASN A 79 0.75 -34.76 -0.89
CA ASN A 79 0.10 -35.83 -0.15
C ASN A 79 -0.52 -36.79 -1.18
N THR A 80 0.31 -37.63 -1.79
CA THR A 80 -0.12 -38.84 -2.49
C THR A 80 0.92 -39.92 -2.26
#